data_AF-A0A9X4LFB6-F1
#
_entry.id   AF-A0A9X4LFB6-F1
#
_cell.length_a   1.000
_cell.length_b   1.000
_cell.length_c   1.000
_cell.angle_alpha   90.00
_cell.angle_beta   90.00
_cell.angle_gamma   90.00
#
_symmetry.space_group_name_H-M   'P 1'
#
loop_
_entity.id
_entity.type
_entity.pdbx_description
1 polymer ?
#
loop_
_entity_poly.entity_id
_entity_poly.type
_entity_poly.pdbx_seq_one_letter_code
_entity_poly.pdbx_strand_id
1 'polypeptide(L)' 'MKFELFHDASSEWRWRLIASNNVDIVAVSGEGYKAKADALNGIRLVRATNDSTVVYEQKPDGTWFKH' A
#
# COMPACT_ATOMS: atom_id res chain seq x y z
N MET A 1 2.07 -11.50 -8.17
CA MET A 1 1.86 -10.10 -7.78
C MET A 1 3.15 -9.33 -7.99
N LYS A 2 3.08 -8.03 -8.30
CA LYS A 2 4.27 -7.16 -8.45
C LYS A 2 3.97 -5.71 -8.04
N PHE A 3 4.97 -5.05 -7.49
CA PHE A 3 4.93 -3.60 -7.28
C PHE A 3 5.45 -2.88 -8.52
N GLU A 4 4.73 -1.85 -8.94
CA GLU A 4 5.19 -0.89 -9.94
C GLU A 4 5.39 0.47 -9.26
N LEU A 5 6.59 1.03 -9.42
CA LEU A 5 6.96 2.35 -8.92
C LEU A 5 7.05 3.31 -10.11
N PHE A 6 6.35 4.43 -10.06
CA PHE A 6 6.22 5.37 -11.17
C PHE A 6 6.06 6.81 -10.67
N HIS A 7 6.15 7.77 -11.58
CA HIS A 7 5.78 9.16 -11.31
C HIS A 7 4.36 9.45 -11.78
N ASP A 8 3.57 10.14 -10.96
CA ASP A 8 2.27 10.66 -11.39
C ASP A 8 2.38 11.98 -12.15
N ALA A 9 1.24 12.53 -12.59
CA ALA A 9 1.19 13.80 -13.31
C ALA A 9 1.68 15.01 -12.48
N SER A 10 1.74 14.88 -11.15
CA SER A 10 2.24 15.89 -10.23
C SER A 10 3.74 15.75 -9.95
N SER A 11 4.45 14.90 -10.70
CA SER A 11 5.86 14.57 -10.51
C SER A 11 6.17 13.96 -9.13
N GLU A 12 5.18 13.33 -8.50
CA GLU A 12 5.36 12.61 -7.23
C GLU A 12 5.59 11.13 -7.50
N TRP A 13 6.41 10.49 -6.68
CA TRP A 13 6.59 9.04 -6.71
C TRP A 13 5.36 8.36 -6.15
N ARG A 14 4.82 7.38 -6.87
CA ARG A 14 3.74 6.51 -6.41
C ARG A 14 4.08 5.07 -6.68
N TRP A 15 3.43 4.18 -5.94
CA TRP A 15 3.47 2.76 -6.23
C TRP A 15 2.07 2.17 -6.34
N ARG A 16 1.95 1.08 -7.09
CA ARG A 16 0.75 0.24 -7.13
C ARG A 16 1.14 -1.24 -7.07
N LEU A 17 0.30 -2.05 -6.45
CA LEU A 17 0.44 -3.50 -6.41
C LEU A 17 -0.52 -4.11 -7.44
N ILE A 18 0.04 -4.87 -8.37
CA ILE A 18 -0.71 -5.56 -9.41
C ILE A 18 -0.88 -7.04 -9.03
N ALA A 19 -2.09 -7.56 -9.22
CA ALA A 19 -2.44 -8.97 -9.02
C ALA A 19 -1.62 -9.91 -9.93
N SER A 20 -1.71 -11.22 -9.68
CA SER A 20 -1.04 -12.23 -10.51
C SER A 20 -1.53 -12.26 -11.96
N ASN A 21 -2.75 -11.79 -12.24
CA ASN A 21 -3.30 -11.69 -13.59
C ASN A 21 -2.72 -10.51 -14.41
N ASN A 22 -1.84 -9.68 -13.83
CA ASN A 22 -1.22 -8.51 -14.45
C ASN A 22 -2.19 -7.38 -14.87
N VAL A 23 -3.46 -7.45 -14.51
CA VAL A 23 -4.48 -6.46 -14.89
C VAL A 23 -4.99 -5.71 -13.67
N ASP A 24 -5.34 -6.43 -12.60
CA ASP A 24 -6.02 -5.81 -11.47
C ASP A 24 -5.03 -5.11 -10.54
N ILE A 25 -5.36 -3.87 -10.18
CA ILE A 25 -4.69 -3.11 -9.12
C ILE A 25 -5.36 -3.48 -7.79
N VAL A 26 -4.60 -4.05 -6.86
CA VAL A 26 -5.11 -4.48 -5.54
C VAL A 26 -4.77 -3.50 -4.42
N ALA A 27 -3.74 -2.66 -4.62
CA ALA A 27 -3.38 -1.59 -3.68
C ALA A 27 -2.63 -0.47 -4.40
N VAL A 28 -2.70 0.74 -3.85
CA VAL A 28 -1.96 1.92 -4.31
C VAL A 28 -1.33 2.61 -3.11
N SER A 29 -0.27 3.39 -3.35
CA SER A 29 0.20 4.34 -2.35
C SER A 29 -0.92 5.37 -2.10
N GLY A 30 -1.40 5.46 -0.86
CA GLY A 30 -2.49 6.37 -0.49
C GLY A 30 -2.17 7.85 -0.77
N GLU A 31 -0.88 8.19 -0.81
CA GLU A 31 -0.35 9.50 -1.15
C GLU A 31 0.82 9.40 -2.15
N GLY A 32 1.19 10.54 -2.74
CA GLY A 32 2.41 10.69 -3.53
C GLY A 32 3.61 11.07 -2.66
N TYR A 33 4.78 10.55 -2.98
CA TYR A 33 6.02 10.82 -2.27
C TYR A 33 6.91 11.79 -3.05
N LYS A 34 7.53 12.75 -2.37
CA LYS A 34 8.50 13.65 -3.02
C LYS A 34 9.80 12.93 -3.38
N ALA A 35 10.23 11.96 -2.58
CA ALA A 35 11.45 11.20 -2.83
C ALA A 35 11.19 9.72 -3.15
N LYS A 36 11.98 9.17 -4.07
CA LYS A 36 11.93 7.76 -4.48
C LYS A 36 12.14 6.80 -3.30
N ALA A 37 13.05 7.18 -2.40
CA ALA A 37 13.40 6.38 -1.23
C ALA A 37 12.22 6.17 -0.29
N ASP A 38 11.38 7.20 -0.12
CA ASP A 38 10.18 7.12 0.74
C ASP A 38 9.14 6.17 0.14
N ALA A 39 8.92 6.25 -1.18
CA ALA A 39 8.04 5.33 -1.89
C ALA A 39 8.53 3.86 -1.80
N LEU A 40 9.85 3.64 -1.95
CA LEU A 40 10.46 2.32 -1.76
C LEU A 40 10.34 1.82 -0.32
N ASN A 41 10.45 2.70 0.68
CA ASN A 41 10.23 2.35 2.07
C ASN A 41 8.76 1.98 2.32
N GLY A 42 7.81 2.68 1.71
CA GLY A 42 6.39 2.30 1.73
C GLY A 42 6.17 0.87 1.20
N ILE A 43 6.74 0.55 0.02
CA ILE A 43 6.70 -0.82 -0.54
C ILE A 43 7.34 -1.82 0.44
N ARG A 44 8.48 -1.48 1.06
CA ARG A 44 9.17 -2.35 2.02
C ARG A 44 8.28 -2.70 3.22
N LEU A 45 7.54 -1.73 3.76
CA LEU A 45 6.61 -1.95 4.86
C LEU A 45 5.48 -2.91 4.44
N VAL A 46 4.87 -2.69 3.28
CA VAL A 46 3.82 -3.60 2.77
C VAL A 46 4.37 -5.00 2.51
N ARG A 47 5.60 -5.14 1.99
CA ARG A 47 6.26 -6.43 1.80
C ARG A 47 6.63 -7.14 3.11
N ALA A 48 6.76 -6.41 4.21
CA ALA A 48 7.06 -6.97 5.52
C ALA A 48 5.79 -7.47 6.24
N THR A 49 4.60 -7.04 5.80
CA THR A 49 3.31 -7.60 6.22
C THR A 49 3.25 -9.09 5.88
N ASN A 50 2.53 -9.82 6.71
CA ASN A 50 2.29 -11.25 6.57
C ASN A 50 0.94 -11.61 7.20
N ASP A 51 0.54 -12.87 7.10
CA ASP A 51 -0.77 -13.35 7.56
C ASP A 51 -1.00 -13.24 9.08
N SER A 52 0.06 -13.03 9.87
CA SER A 52 -0.06 -12.75 11.32
C SER A 52 -0.18 -11.25 11.64
N THR A 53 -0.12 -10.39 10.63
CA THR A 53 -0.30 -8.95 10.81
C THR A 53 -1.76 -8.68 11.15
N VAL A 54 -1.96 -8.24 12.39
CA VAL A 54 -3.27 -8.02 13.00
C VAL A 54 -4.06 -6.95 12.25
N VAL A 55 -5.36 -7.21 12.03
CA VAL A 55 -6.30 -6.25 11.48
C VAL A 55 -7.23 -5.76 12.58
N TYR A 56 -7.42 -4.44 12.66
CA TYR A 56 -8.39 -3.83 13.57
C TYR A 56 -9.56 -3.24 12.78
N GLU A 57 -10.78 -3.52 13.24
CA GLU A 57 -12.03 -2.96 12.73
C GLU A 57 -12.61 -1.96 13.73
N GLN A 58 -12.89 -0.74 13.28
CA GLN A 58 -13.58 0.25 14.11
C GLN A 58 -15.09 0.00 14.04
N LYS A 59 -15.71 -0.23 15.19
CA LYS A 59 -17.17 -0.37 15.31
C LYS A 59 -17.87 1.01 15.29
N PRO A 60 -19.17 1.07 14.96
CA PRO A 60 -19.93 2.32 14.99
C PRO A 60 -19.95 3.04 16.35
N ASP A 61 -19.71 2.31 17.44
CA ASP A 61 -19.62 2.85 18.80
C ASP A 61 -18.23 3.43 19.15
N GLY A 62 -17.29 3.40 18.19
CA GLY A 62 -15.93 3.90 18.34
C GLY A 62 -14.95 2.91 18.96
N THR A 63 -15.39 1.71 19.36
CA THR A 63 -14.50 0.66 19.86
C THR A 63 -13.78 -0.06 18.72
N TRP A 64 -12.66 -0.72 19.03
CA TRP A 64 -11.86 -1.47 18.07
C TRP A 64 -11.97 -2.98 18.31
N PHE A 65 -12.28 -3.74 17.26
CA PHE A 65 -12.25 -5.20 17.26
C PHE A 65 -10.99 -5.70 16.56
N LYS A 66 -10.32 -6.67 17.18
CA LYS A 66 -9.12 -7.29 16.64
C LYS A 66 -9.49 -8.59 15.93
N HIS A 67 -9.22 -8.68 14.62
CA HIS A 67 -9.29 -9.92 13.84
C HIS A 67 -8.04 -10.79 14.04
#